data_AF-M0B3H6-F1
#
_entry.id   AF-M0B3H6-F1
#
_cell.length_a   1.000
_cell.length_b   1.000
_cell.length_c   1.000
_cell.angle_alpha   90.00
_cell.angle_beta   90.00
_cell.angle_gamma   90.00
#
_symmetry.space_group_name_H-M   'P 1'
#
loop_
_entity.id
_entity.type
_entity.pdbx_description
1 polymer ?
#
loop_
_entity_poly.entity_id
_entity_poly.type
_entity_poly.pdbx_seq_one_letter_code
_entity_poly.pdbx_strand_id
1 'polypeptide(L)'
;MPTKDTSTLDRRRVIQLLGAGGAVAVAGCLDDDEEPVDEEVDPDPELTSLDPSPEGEPLSEDDIAGLVAAFDDQPMSEGQHEVEGENRSYTPRHVWKWVSDETLIGLHFDDPNPENATALDYITIGQKGLFTEESQPDDEFSHFHQHTADGWEAGHGGAVGDEGYWLTHIAVDEIEYPFHEEPITPRVDYDFMPTPPESGSEGHDTDWEAPDGGEGDLSADDRDELIELFDDEWTNEDQQEAAGRTPAHVWKFVSEDVLLFLHWDEPNVDDAENLIYFGMGVRGQFTPDDIPASQDDDFTHFHLWEADSWEAGHGGQDPDQHGFWLVHHATRDHEMPWGEVTVGVDREFMPTPPE
;
A
#
# COMPACT_ATOMS: atom_id res chain seq x y z
N MET A 1 7.85 -64.51 -8.79
CA MET A 1 6.41 -64.58 -8.44
C MET A 1 6.02 -63.20 -7.91
N PRO A 2 5.16 -62.46 -8.64
CA PRO A 2 4.78 -61.08 -8.36
C PRO A 2 3.42 -60.98 -7.65
N THR A 3 3.17 -59.85 -6.97
CA THR A 3 1.88 -59.14 -6.78
C THR A 3 2.19 -57.87 -5.97
N LYS A 4 1.67 -56.66 -6.17
CA LYS A 4 0.72 -56.00 -7.10
C LYS A 4 0.95 -54.48 -6.84
N ASP A 5 1.07 -53.60 -7.84
CA ASP A 5 -0.03 -52.78 -8.44
C ASP A 5 -0.93 -52.13 -7.38
N THR A 6 -1.25 -50.82 -7.36
CA THR A 6 -1.51 -49.75 -8.35
C THR A 6 -1.92 -48.52 -7.49
N SER A 7 -1.97 -47.24 -7.88
CA SER A 7 -2.41 -46.60 -9.11
C SER A 7 -2.04 -45.11 -9.07
N THR A 8 -1.55 -44.60 -10.19
CA THR A 8 -1.64 -43.19 -10.57
C THR A 8 -3.10 -42.87 -10.97
N LEU A 9 -3.60 -41.69 -10.58
CA LEU A 9 -4.88 -41.17 -11.07
C LEU A 9 -4.64 -39.78 -11.67
N ASP A 10 -4.50 -39.78 -12.99
CA ASP A 10 -4.88 -38.68 -13.87
C ASP A 10 -6.40 -38.75 -14.07
N ARG A 11 -7.12 -37.65 -13.76
CA ARG A 11 -8.53 -37.47 -14.13
C ARG A 11 -8.87 -36.02 -14.40
N ARG A 12 -8.76 -35.65 -15.67
CA ARG A 12 -9.62 -34.65 -16.35
C ARG A 12 -11.12 -34.86 -16.03
N ARG A 13 -11.82 -33.77 -15.71
CA ARG A 13 -13.28 -33.55 -15.88
C ARG A 13 -13.44 -32.07 -16.26
N VAL A 14 -13.80 -31.68 -17.49
CA VAL A 14 -15.11 -31.75 -18.19
C VAL A 14 -16.24 -31.16 -17.33
N ILE A 15 -16.48 -29.85 -17.55
CA ILE A 15 -17.66 -29.11 -17.11
C ILE A 15 -18.80 -29.42 -18.11
N GLN A 16 -19.92 -29.95 -17.59
CA GLN A 16 -21.20 -30.03 -18.28
C GLN A 16 -22.14 -28.98 -17.67
N LEU A 17 -22.45 -27.94 -18.43
CA LEU A 17 -23.52 -26.99 -18.11
C LEU A 17 -24.86 -27.59 -18.56
N LEU A 18 -25.75 -27.86 -17.60
CA LEU A 18 -27.15 -28.15 -17.81
C LEU A 18 -27.94 -26.86 -17.59
N GLY A 19 -28.66 -26.42 -18.63
CA GLY A 19 -29.66 -25.37 -18.51
C GLY A 19 -30.97 -25.88 -17.89
N ALA A 20 -31.68 -24.98 -17.24
CA ALA A 20 -33.12 -25.09 -17.02
C ALA A 20 -33.71 -23.68 -16.99
N GLY A 21 -34.60 -23.41 -17.94
CA GLY A 21 -35.46 -22.23 -17.93
C GLY A 21 -36.64 -22.41 -16.99
N GLY A 22 -37.20 -21.29 -16.53
CA GLY A 22 -38.47 -21.23 -15.83
C GLY A 22 -39.04 -19.83 -15.95
N ALA A 23 -40.06 -19.67 -16.80
CA ALA A 23 -40.87 -18.47 -16.91
C ALA A 23 -41.97 -18.47 -15.83
N VAL A 24 -42.25 -17.31 -15.23
CA VAL A 24 -43.55 -17.00 -14.62
C VAL A 24 -43.93 -15.58 -14.97
N ALA A 25 -45.13 -15.41 -15.54
CA ALA A 25 -45.84 -14.15 -15.67
C ALA A 25 -47.20 -14.31 -14.99
N VAL A 26 -47.62 -13.38 -14.14
CA VAL A 26 -49.04 -13.02 -13.89
C VAL A 26 -49.12 -11.56 -13.40
N ALA A 27 -50.18 -10.89 -13.86
CA ALA A 27 -50.51 -9.47 -13.75
C ALA A 27 -51.33 -9.06 -12.49
N GLY A 28 -51.44 -7.74 -12.27
CA GLY A 28 -52.50 -7.03 -11.52
C GLY A 28 -52.15 -5.53 -11.45
N CYS A 29 -52.77 -4.64 -12.26
CA CYS A 29 -54.01 -3.87 -12.02
C CYS A 29 -53.90 -2.69 -11.03
N LEU A 30 -53.94 -1.46 -11.60
CA LEU A 30 -54.65 -0.21 -11.19
C LEU A 30 -54.33 0.35 -9.80
N ASP A 31 -53.88 1.60 -9.65
CA ASP A 31 -54.68 2.83 -9.73
C ASP A 31 -53.75 4.07 -9.63
N ASP A 32 -54.15 5.14 -10.31
CA ASP A 32 -53.66 6.53 -10.20
C ASP A 32 -54.32 7.21 -8.99
N ASP A 33 -53.58 7.95 -8.16
CA ASP A 33 -54.02 9.21 -7.54
C ASP A 33 -52.84 9.91 -6.84
N GLU A 34 -52.66 11.19 -7.18
CA GLU A 34 -51.61 12.11 -6.74
C GLU A 34 -51.80 12.62 -5.30
N GLU A 35 -50.71 12.87 -4.57
CA GLU A 35 -50.55 14.00 -3.61
C GLU A 35 -49.03 14.32 -3.51
N PRO A 36 -48.60 15.60 -3.47
CA PRO A 36 -47.19 15.96 -3.34
C PRO A 36 -46.75 15.90 -1.88
N VAL A 37 -45.70 15.14 -1.59
CA VAL A 37 -45.07 15.11 -0.26
C VAL A 37 -43.92 16.12 -0.27
N ASP A 38 -43.96 17.08 0.65
CA ASP A 38 -42.84 17.96 0.99
C ASP A 38 -41.63 17.08 1.39
N GLU A 39 -40.62 17.01 0.54
CA GLU A 39 -39.31 16.49 0.92
C GLU A 39 -38.57 17.58 1.71
N GLU A 40 -38.62 17.45 3.04
CA GLU A 40 -37.55 18.00 3.87
C GLU A 40 -36.26 17.28 3.48
N VAL A 41 -35.26 18.07 3.06
CA VAL A 41 -33.91 17.61 2.77
C VAL A 41 -33.31 17.10 4.08
N ASP A 42 -33.21 15.77 4.21
CA ASP A 42 -32.41 15.14 5.26
C ASP A 42 -30.93 15.46 4.98
N PRO A 43 -30.16 15.92 5.99
CA PRO A 43 -28.73 16.11 5.88
C PRO A 43 -28.02 14.74 5.95
N ASP A 44 -27.08 14.52 5.02
CA ASP A 44 -26.07 13.45 4.96
C ASP A 44 -26.51 12.01 5.26
N PRO A 45 -26.33 11.04 4.34
CA PRO A 45 -26.28 9.66 4.76
C PRO A 45 -25.02 9.46 5.62
N GLU A 46 -25.18 9.56 6.94
CA GLU A 46 -24.30 8.88 7.88
C GLU A 46 -24.14 7.44 7.37
N LEU A 47 -22.91 7.04 7.06
CA LEU A 47 -22.51 5.68 6.70
C LEU A 47 -23.22 4.68 7.62
N THR A 48 -24.32 4.08 7.14
CA THR A 48 -25.08 3.12 7.93
C THR A 48 -24.25 1.85 8.08
N SER A 49 -23.56 1.77 9.21
CA SER A 49 -22.81 0.65 9.77
C SER A 49 -23.38 -0.73 9.38
N LEU A 50 -22.69 -1.46 8.51
CA LEU A 50 -22.76 -2.91 8.52
C LEU A 50 -21.88 -3.39 9.67
N ASP A 51 -22.53 -3.73 10.78
CA ASP A 51 -21.87 -4.27 11.97
C ASP A 51 -21.79 -5.81 11.91
N PRO A 52 -20.64 -6.41 12.26
CA PRO A 52 -19.41 -5.70 12.64
C PRO A 52 -18.51 -5.47 11.42
N SER A 53 -18.23 -4.20 11.12
CA SER A 53 -17.07 -3.83 10.31
C SER A 53 -15.79 -4.25 11.05
N PRO A 54 -14.67 -4.50 10.34
CA PRO A 54 -13.39 -4.71 10.99
C PRO A 54 -13.06 -3.55 11.93
N GLU A 55 -12.68 -3.86 13.17
CA GLU A 55 -12.25 -2.86 14.15
C GLU A 55 -10.80 -2.49 13.86
N GLY A 56 -10.57 -1.37 13.16
CA GLY A 56 -9.24 -0.81 12.97
C GLY A 56 -8.83 0.01 14.20
N GLU A 57 -7.58 -0.08 14.62
CA GLU A 57 -7.04 0.70 15.73
C GLU A 57 -5.86 1.56 15.25
N PRO A 58 -5.73 2.82 15.71
CA PRO A 58 -4.50 3.58 15.54
C PRO A 58 -3.30 2.89 16.19
N LEU A 59 -2.09 3.16 15.69
CA LEU A 59 -0.85 2.60 16.24
C LEU A 59 -0.72 2.92 17.74
N SER A 60 -0.42 1.90 18.55
CA SER A 60 -0.06 2.09 19.94
C SER A 60 1.40 2.56 20.09
N GLU A 61 1.78 3.04 21.29
CA GLU A 61 3.17 3.37 21.60
C GLU A 61 4.12 2.17 21.38
N ASP A 62 3.64 0.95 21.65
CA ASP A 62 4.43 -0.28 21.44
C ASP A 62 4.55 -0.61 19.94
N ASP A 63 3.51 -0.36 19.13
CA ASP A 63 3.57 -0.54 17.68
C ASP A 63 4.55 0.44 17.03
N ILE A 64 4.48 1.72 17.39
CA ILE A 64 5.41 2.75 16.90
C ILE A 64 6.84 2.36 17.28
N ALA A 65 7.08 1.95 18.53
CA ALA A 65 8.41 1.53 18.97
C ALA A 65 8.92 0.29 18.20
N GLY A 66 8.04 -0.67 17.92
CA GLY A 66 8.35 -1.86 17.12
C GLY A 66 8.71 -1.50 15.67
N LEU A 67 7.89 -0.68 15.01
CA LEU A 67 8.15 -0.20 13.65
C LEU A 67 9.46 0.59 13.56
N VAL A 68 9.72 1.48 14.52
CA VAL A 68 10.97 2.25 14.57
C VAL A 68 12.20 1.35 14.77
N ALA A 69 12.06 0.26 15.52
CA ALA A 69 13.13 -0.71 15.72
C ALA A 69 13.37 -1.59 14.49
N ALA A 70 12.30 -1.96 13.78
CA ALA A 70 12.40 -2.77 12.56
C ALA A 70 12.90 -1.96 11.36
N PHE A 71 12.61 -0.65 11.30
CA PHE A 71 13.05 0.26 10.23
C PHE A 71 14.32 1.03 10.66
N ASP A 72 15.36 0.31 11.05
CA ASP A 72 16.56 0.88 11.66
C ASP A 72 17.71 1.19 10.70
N ASP A 73 17.54 0.96 9.40
CA ASP A 73 18.56 1.25 8.39
C ASP A 73 18.84 2.75 8.27
N GLN A 74 20.06 3.07 7.84
CA GLN A 74 20.60 4.42 7.81
C GLN A 74 21.14 4.74 6.40
N PRO A 75 20.25 4.82 5.38
CA PRO A 75 20.64 5.08 3.99
C PRO A 75 21.16 6.51 3.74
N MET A 76 21.18 7.37 4.76
CA MET A 76 21.64 8.75 4.67
C MET A 76 22.96 8.93 5.46
N SER A 77 23.75 9.95 5.11
CA SER A 77 24.98 10.25 5.84
C SER A 77 24.69 10.79 7.24
N GLU A 78 25.57 10.55 8.22
CA GLU A 78 25.41 10.98 9.63
C GLU A 78 24.95 12.44 9.82
N GLY A 79 25.40 13.38 8.98
CA GLY A 79 25.01 14.78 9.05
C GLY A 79 23.51 15.03 8.83
N GLN A 80 22.83 14.10 8.19
CA GLN A 80 21.38 14.12 7.93
C GLN A 80 20.57 13.45 9.06
N HIS A 81 21.22 12.71 9.96
CA HIS A 81 20.57 12.06 11.12
C HIS A 81 20.45 12.98 12.34
N GLU A 82 21.20 14.08 12.37
CA GLU A 82 21.29 14.94 13.55
C GLU A 82 20.01 15.76 13.80
N VAL A 83 19.33 15.42 14.91
CA VAL A 83 18.27 16.24 15.55
C VAL A 83 18.87 17.15 16.65
N GLU A 84 20.08 17.70 16.47
CA GLU A 84 20.68 18.58 17.48
C GLU A 84 20.39 20.07 17.23
N GLY A 85 19.70 20.72 18.18
CA GLY A 85 19.63 22.17 18.32
C GLY A 85 18.26 22.73 18.77
N GLU A 86 18.27 23.78 19.60
CA GLU A 86 17.06 24.40 20.19
C GLU A 86 16.15 25.15 19.19
N ASN A 87 16.44 25.11 17.88
CA ASN A 87 15.90 26.05 16.89
C ASN A 87 15.58 25.46 15.51
N ARG A 88 15.37 24.14 15.38
CA ARG A 88 14.97 23.54 14.09
C ARG A 88 13.54 23.04 14.15
N SER A 89 12.71 23.61 13.27
CA SER A 89 11.37 23.12 12.97
C SER A 89 11.49 21.94 12.02
N TYR A 90 10.97 20.79 12.44
CA TYR A 90 10.58 19.72 11.53
C TYR A 90 11.74 19.01 10.80
N THR A 91 12.36 18.04 11.46
CA THR A 91 13.10 16.97 10.76
C THR A 91 12.31 15.70 10.99
N PRO A 92 11.41 15.30 10.07
CA PRO A 92 10.68 14.07 10.28
C PRO A 92 11.67 12.92 10.37
N ARG A 93 11.58 12.10 11.42
CA ARG A 93 12.29 10.82 11.39
C ARG A 93 11.54 9.93 10.42
N HIS A 94 11.98 10.02 9.17
CA HIS A 94 11.90 8.87 8.32
C HIS A 94 12.76 7.77 8.97
N VAL A 95 12.13 6.64 9.22
CA VAL A 95 12.82 5.39 9.55
C VAL A 95 12.77 4.53 8.30
N TRP A 96 13.84 3.80 8.03
CA TRP A 96 14.07 3.17 6.72
C TRP A 96 14.34 1.69 6.85
N LYS A 97 13.98 0.94 5.81
CA LYS A 97 14.34 -0.46 5.67
C LYS A 97 14.73 -0.76 4.23
N TRP A 98 15.91 -1.29 4.02
CA TRP A 98 16.32 -1.85 2.74
C TRP A 98 15.50 -3.10 2.44
N VAL A 99 15.04 -3.18 1.20
CA VAL A 99 14.29 -4.34 0.72
C VAL A 99 14.92 -4.94 -0.53
N SER A 100 15.83 -4.23 -1.18
CA SER A 100 16.71 -4.76 -2.23
C SER A 100 18.02 -3.96 -2.26
N ASP A 101 18.93 -4.30 -3.18
CA ASP A 101 20.16 -3.53 -3.42
C ASP A 101 19.90 -2.07 -3.90
N GLU A 102 18.70 -1.80 -4.43
CA GLU A 102 18.34 -0.51 -5.04
C GLU A 102 17.10 0.14 -4.45
N THR A 103 16.32 -0.57 -3.65
CA THR A 103 15.05 -0.08 -3.12
C THR A 103 15.02 -0.14 -1.60
N LEU A 104 14.52 0.94 -1.00
CA LEU A 104 14.21 1.04 0.41
C LEU A 104 12.74 1.43 0.59
N ILE A 105 12.17 1.05 1.73
CA ILE A 105 10.87 1.53 2.19
C ILE A 105 11.07 2.40 3.44
N GLY A 106 10.15 3.31 3.69
CA GLY A 106 10.23 4.22 4.81
C GLY A 106 8.90 4.49 5.48
N LEU A 107 8.96 4.90 6.74
CA LEU A 107 7.84 5.37 7.53
C LEU A 107 8.14 6.78 8.03
N HIS A 108 7.19 7.69 7.87
CA HIS A 108 7.28 9.08 8.27
C HIS A 108 6.21 9.37 9.32
N PHE A 109 6.62 9.60 10.56
CA PHE A 109 5.73 9.86 11.68
C PHE A 109 5.41 11.36 11.89
N ASP A 110 4.32 11.63 12.59
CA ASP A 110 3.82 12.98 12.95
C ASP A 110 4.77 13.80 13.83
N ASP A 111 5.69 13.15 14.55
CA ASP A 111 6.75 13.81 15.33
C ASP A 111 8.16 13.50 14.80
N PRO A 112 9.02 14.53 14.64
CA PRO A 112 10.45 14.39 14.37
C PRO A 112 11.20 13.39 15.25
N ASN A 113 10.77 13.18 16.49
CA ASN A 113 11.28 12.13 17.35
C ASN A 113 10.21 11.04 17.50
N PRO A 114 10.39 9.85 16.91
CA PRO A 114 9.43 8.76 16.96
C PRO A 114 9.09 8.27 18.36
N GLU A 115 9.96 8.52 19.36
CA GLU A 115 9.60 8.25 20.76
C GLU A 115 8.46 9.14 21.29
N ASN A 116 8.14 10.24 20.59
CA ASN A 116 7.03 11.13 20.88
C ASN A 116 5.91 11.05 19.82
N ALA A 117 6.10 10.26 18.76
CA ALA A 117 5.12 10.13 17.70
C ALA A 117 3.84 9.50 18.22
N THR A 118 2.72 9.89 17.63
CA THR A 118 1.40 9.36 17.95
C THR A 118 0.65 8.82 16.74
N ALA A 119 1.13 9.12 15.53
CA ALA A 119 0.53 8.68 14.29
C ALA A 119 1.60 8.51 13.19
N LEU A 120 1.24 7.75 12.16
CA LEU A 120 2.01 7.64 10.93
C LEU A 120 1.39 8.57 9.88
N ASP A 121 2.19 9.46 9.31
CA ASP A 121 1.76 10.42 8.31
C ASP A 121 1.92 9.85 6.89
N TYR A 122 3.10 9.29 6.59
CA TYR A 122 3.38 8.70 5.27
C TYR A 122 4.06 7.34 5.36
N ILE A 123 3.82 6.52 4.35
CA ILE A 123 4.77 5.50 3.90
C ILE A 123 5.53 6.01 2.67
N THR A 124 6.77 5.57 2.51
CA THR A 124 7.66 5.99 1.43
C THR A 124 8.25 4.77 0.75
N ILE A 125 8.41 4.84 -0.57
CA ILE A 125 9.25 3.92 -1.33
C ILE A 125 10.33 4.75 -2.00
N GLY A 126 11.59 4.33 -1.85
CA GLY A 126 12.74 5.00 -2.42
C GLY A 126 13.54 4.08 -3.32
N GLN A 127 13.93 4.56 -4.50
CA GLN A 127 14.84 3.88 -5.41
C GLN A 127 16.13 4.67 -5.56
N LYS A 128 17.28 4.01 -5.48
CA LYS A 128 18.59 4.60 -5.76
C LYS A 128 18.59 5.23 -7.14
N GLY A 129 19.26 6.36 -7.28
CA GLY A 129 19.41 7.01 -8.56
C GLY A 129 20.32 8.24 -8.51
N LEU A 130 20.39 8.90 -9.66
CA LEU A 130 21.00 10.20 -9.84
C LEU A 130 19.92 11.26 -9.97
N PHE A 131 20.20 12.49 -9.58
CA PHE A 131 19.28 13.61 -9.76
C PHE A 131 19.26 14.07 -11.24
N THR A 132 18.61 13.28 -12.10
CA THR A 132 18.45 13.50 -13.54
C THR A 132 17.11 12.94 -14.03
N GLU A 133 16.57 13.48 -15.12
CA GLU A 133 15.33 12.95 -15.75
C GLU A 133 15.50 11.49 -16.20
N GLU A 134 16.71 11.09 -16.61
CA GLU A 134 16.98 9.73 -17.11
C GLU A 134 17.14 8.68 -16.01
N SER A 135 17.40 9.10 -14.78
CA SER A 135 17.54 8.21 -13.63
C SER A 135 16.31 8.22 -12.74
N GLN A 136 15.40 9.18 -12.90
CA GLN A 136 14.08 9.17 -12.29
C GLN A 136 13.27 7.99 -12.87
N PRO A 137 12.75 7.06 -12.05
CA PRO A 137 12.07 5.87 -12.57
C PRO A 137 10.84 6.23 -13.42
N ASP A 138 10.01 7.14 -12.91
CA ASP A 138 8.86 7.74 -13.56
C ASP A 138 8.38 9.01 -12.80
N ASP A 139 7.23 9.57 -13.19
CA ASP A 139 6.71 10.82 -12.66
C ASP A 139 6.18 10.71 -11.20
N GLU A 140 5.88 9.51 -10.68
CA GLU A 140 5.37 9.35 -9.30
C GLU A 140 6.47 9.48 -8.25
N PHE A 141 7.71 9.13 -8.61
CA PHE A 141 8.90 9.45 -7.83
C PHE A 141 9.24 10.95 -7.94
N SER A 142 8.36 11.78 -7.39
CA SER A 142 8.37 13.24 -7.53
C SER A 142 9.41 13.94 -6.66
N HIS A 143 9.95 13.24 -5.66
CA HIS A 143 10.87 13.79 -4.67
C HIS A 143 12.23 13.10 -4.72
N PHE A 144 13.32 13.86 -4.69
CA PHE A 144 14.68 13.36 -4.66
C PHE A 144 15.37 13.82 -3.39
N HIS A 145 16.08 12.90 -2.75
CA HIS A 145 16.89 13.20 -1.58
C HIS A 145 18.30 12.63 -1.73
N GLN A 146 19.31 13.48 -1.66
CA GLN A 146 20.71 13.08 -1.67
C GLN A 146 21.02 12.15 -0.48
N HIS A 147 21.78 11.09 -0.73
CA HIS A 147 22.23 10.19 0.35
C HIS A 147 23.29 10.85 1.24
N THR A 148 24.03 11.83 0.70
CA THR A 148 25.06 12.59 1.43
C THR A 148 24.81 14.09 1.39
N ALA A 149 24.60 14.72 2.55
CA ALA A 149 24.47 16.18 2.67
C ALA A 149 24.88 16.68 4.07
N ASP A 150 25.09 18.00 4.21
CA ASP A 150 25.43 18.67 5.48
C ASP A 150 24.23 18.79 6.45
N GLY A 151 23.07 18.19 6.12
CA GLY A 151 21.85 18.20 6.90
C GLY A 151 20.63 17.80 6.07
N TRP A 152 19.54 17.39 6.74
CA TRP A 152 18.31 16.93 6.09
C TRP A 152 17.79 17.91 5.03
N GLU A 153 17.53 19.17 5.41
CA GLU A 153 17.05 20.21 4.48
C GLU A 153 17.95 20.42 3.26
N ALA A 154 19.26 20.16 3.40
CA ALA A 154 20.22 20.32 2.31
C ALA A 154 20.25 19.12 1.35
N GLY A 155 19.68 17.98 1.76
CA GLY A 155 19.57 16.78 0.94
C GLY A 155 18.46 16.85 -0.12
N HIS A 156 17.49 17.76 0.01
CA HIS A 156 16.37 17.91 -0.92
C HIS A 156 16.86 18.35 -2.31
N GLY A 157 16.60 17.54 -3.34
CA GLY A 157 17.07 17.76 -4.70
C GLY A 157 18.59 17.63 -4.82
N GLY A 158 19.21 18.34 -5.77
CA GLY A 158 20.66 18.32 -5.94
C GLY A 158 21.14 19.09 -7.16
N ALA A 159 22.43 18.98 -7.46
CA ALA A 159 22.96 19.26 -8.79
C ALA A 159 22.72 18.05 -9.72
N VAL A 160 22.67 18.31 -11.03
CA VAL A 160 22.52 17.27 -12.04
C VAL A 160 23.58 16.19 -11.89
N GLY A 161 23.14 14.96 -11.67
CA GLY A 161 24.01 13.80 -11.47
C GLY A 161 24.42 13.52 -10.02
N ASP A 162 23.92 14.27 -9.03
CA ASP A 162 24.15 13.95 -7.62
C ASP A 162 23.45 12.62 -7.26
N GLU A 163 24.10 11.82 -6.43
CA GLU A 163 23.63 10.50 -5.99
C GLU A 163 22.62 10.60 -4.84
N GLY A 164 21.60 9.75 -4.85
CA GLY A 164 20.57 9.75 -3.82
C GLY A 164 19.42 8.83 -4.16
N TYR A 165 18.23 9.21 -3.71
CA TYR A 165 17.03 8.40 -3.80
C TYR A 165 15.90 9.19 -4.43
N TRP A 166 15.27 8.61 -5.44
CA TRP A 166 13.97 9.01 -5.95
C TRP A 166 12.89 8.39 -5.06
N LEU A 167 12.00 9.20 -4.51
CA LEU A 167 11.04 8.82 -3.47
C LEU A 167 9.59 9.09 -3.93
N THR A 168 8.73 8.11 -3.70
CA THR A 168 7.27 8.24 -3.76
C THR A 168 6.74 8.25 -2.32
N HIS A 169 5.85 9.20 -2.02
CA HIS A 169 5.21 9.32 -0.70
C HIS A 169 3.73 9.00 -0.82
N ILE A 170 3.21 8.20 0.12
CA ILE A 170 1.79 7.85 0.20
C ILE A 170 1.30 8.29 1.57
N ALA A 171 0.41 9.28 1.59
CA ALA A 171 -0.20 9.78 2.81
C ALA A 171 -1.17 8.73 3.34
N VAL A 172 -1.09 8.42 4.63
CA VAL A 172 -1.91 7.36 5.27
C VAL A 172 -2.87 7.88 6.34
N ASP A 173 -2.88 9.20 6.54
CA ASP A 173 -3.80 9.91 7.43
C ASP A 173 -4.29 11.21 6.78
N GLU A 174 -5.20 11.92 7.43
CA GLU A 174 -5.49 13.33 7.13
C GLU A 174 -4.42 14.23 7.76
N ILE A 175 -3.61 14.90 6.93
CA ILE A 175 -2.43 15.60 7.42
C ILE A 175 -2.40 17.07 7.02
N GLU A 176 -2.02 17.92 7.97
CA GLU A 176 -1.80 19.35 7.77
C GLU A 176 -0.30 19.67 7.67
N TYR A 177 0.22 19.81 6.45
CA TYR A 177 1.60 20.19 6.20
C TYR A 177 1.76 21.65 5.71
N PRO A 178 2.86 22.35 6.06
CA PRO A 178 3.07 23.73 5.67
C PRO A 178 3.34 23.92 4.16
N PHE A 179 3.59 22.84 3.41
CA PHE A 179 3.82 22.86 1.97
C PHE A 179 2.58 22.49 1.14
N HIS A 180 1.46 22.11 1.78
CA HIS A 180 0.16 21.97 1.13
C HIS A 180 -0.78 23.13 1.50
N GLU A 181 -1.62 23.56 0.55
CA GLU A 181 -2.62 24.62 0.81
C GLU A 181 -3.87 24.10 1.53
N GLU A 182 -4.17 22.81 1.37
CA GLU A 182 -5.31 22.10 1.95
C GLU A 182 -4.81 20.82 2.65
N PRO A 183 -5.55 20.31 3.66
CA PRO A 183 -5.24 19.02 4.27
C PRO A 183 -5.14 17.91 3.21
N ILE A 184 -4.21 17.00 3.43
CA ILE A 184 -3.95 15.86 2.57
C ILE A 184 -4.73 14.69 3.14
N THR A 185 -5.70 14.14 2.41
CA THR A 185 -6.34 12.87 2.77
C THR A 185 -5.52 11.70 2.25
N PRO A 186 -5.75 10.46 2.74
CA PRO A 186 -5.01 9.28 2.27
C PRO A 186 -4.96 9.16 0.74
N ARG A 187 -3.75 9.14 0.17
CA ARG A 187 -3.49 9.17 -1.29
C ARG A 187 -2.02 8.94 -1.63
N VAL A 188 -1.71 8.66 -2.89
CA VAL A 188 -0.34 8.83 -3.42
C VAL A 188 -0.09 10.34 -3.61
N ASP A 189 0.88 10.89 -2.88
CA ASP A 189 1.08 12.35 -2.79
C ASP A 189 2.17 12.82 -3.76
N TYR A 190 1.80 13.00 -5.03
CA TYR A 190 2.70 13.50 -6.09
C TYR A 190 3.21 14.93 -5.86
N ASP A 191 2.60 15.66 -4.94
CA ASP A 191 2.95 17.03 -4.59
C ASP A 191 3.81 17.11 -3.32
N PHE A 192 4.26 15.97 -2.77
CA PHE A 192 5.15 15.94 -1.62
C PHE A 192 6.52 16.53 -1.98
N MET A 193 6.74 17.79 -1.61
CA MET A 193 8.02 18.50 -1.76
C MET A 193 8.75 18.23 -3.10
N PRO A 194 8.10 18.44 -4.26
CA PRO A 194 8.61 17.94 -5.54
C PRO A 194 9.95 18.57 -5.90
N THR A 195 10.85 17.76 -6.44
CA THR A 195 12.19 18.17 -6.89
C THR A 195 12.35 17.86 -8.38
N PRO A 196 11.96 18.79 -9.26
CA PRO A 196 12.03 18.53 -10.70
C PRO A 196 13.48 18.37 -11.15
N PRO A 197 13.86 17.24 -11.78
CA PRO A 197 15.21 17.07 -12.31
C PRO A 197 15.42 17.85 -13.61
N GLU A 198 16.68 17.98 -14.02
CA GLU A 198 17.05 18.41 -15.37
C GLU A 198 17.61 17.21 -16.16
N SER A 199 17.57 17.27 -17.50
CA SER A 199 18.20 16.24 -18.33
C SER A 199 19.70 16.14 -18.05
N GLY A 200 20.18 14.92 -17.81
CA GLY A 200 21.57 14.59 -17.56
C GLY A 200 22.35 14.18 -18.82
N SER A 201 23.55 13.64 -18.59
CA SER A 201 24.31 12.90 -19.62
C SER A 201 24.57 11.44 -19.25
N GLU A 202 24.21 11.07 -18.03
CA GLU A 202 24.40 9.77 -17.42
C GLU A 202 23.01 9.14 -17.26
N GLY A 203 22.90 7.85 -17.52
CA GLY A 203 21.66 7.11 -17.31
C GLY A 203 21.48 6.79 -15.82
N HIS A 204 20.79 5.69 -15.53
CA HIS A 204 20.68 5.14 -14.18
C HIS A 204 21.96 4.35 -13.83
N ASP A 205 22.98 5.03 -13.28
CA ASP A 205 24.20 4.40 -12.75
C ASP A 205 24.25 4.57 -11.23
N THR A 206 24.06 3.47 -10.52
CA THR A 206 23.85 3.37 -9.07
C THR A 206 24.98 2.58 -8.38
N ASP A 207 26.16 2.47 -9.00
CA ASP A 207 27.38 1.79 -8.49
C ASP A 207 28.06 2.58 -7.35
N TRP A 208 27.28 3.01 -6.37
CA TRP A 208 27.70 3.61 -5.11
C TRP A 208 27.12 2.80 -3.95
N GLU A 209 27.85 2.73 -2.84
CA GLU A 209 27.40 2.05 -1.62
C GLU A 209 26.64 3.04 -0.73
N ALA A 210 25.56 2.60 -0.07
CA ALA A 210 24.86 3.48 0.85
C ALA A 210 25.76 3.80 2.06
N PRO A 211 25.53 4.92 2.76
CA PRO A 211 26.36 5.35 3.89
C PRO A 211 26.55 4.30 5.00
N ASP A 212 25.57 3.46 5.27
CA ASP A 212 25.63 2.36 6.24
C ASP A 212 26.10 1.03 5.64
N GLY A 213 26.11 0.89 4.31
CA GLY A 213 26.37 -0.34 3.58
C GLY A 213 25.32 -1.43 3.87
N GLY A 214 24.11 -1.01 4.25
CA GLY A 214 22.99 -1.88 4.61
C GLY A 214 22.16 -2.35 3.41
N GLU A 215 22.44 -1.85 2.20
CA GLU A 215 21.68 -2.21 1.01
C GLU A 215 21.65 -3.73 0.75
N GLY A 216 20.48 -4.23 0.38
CA GLY A 216 20.25 -5.64 0.09
C GLY A 216 18.83 -6.10 0.38
N ASP A 217 18.59 -7.39 0.08
CA ASP A 217 17.35 -8.06 0.47
C ASP A 217 17.21 -8.18 1.98
N LEU A 218 15.97 -8.19 2.46
CA LEU A 218 15.64 -8.45 3.86
C LEU A 218 16.30 -9.75 4.33
N SER A 219 16.88 -9.72 5.54
CA SER A 219 17.29 -10.97 6.18
C SER A 219 16.06 -11.77 6.63
N ALA A 220 16.23 -13.06 6.89
CA ALA A 220 15.14 -13.88 7.44
C ALA A 220 14.67 -13.35 8.81
N ASP A 221 15.59 -12.80 9.63
CA ASP A 221 15.25 -12.22 10.92
C ASP A 221 14.42 -10.94 10.74
N ASP A 222 14.77 -10.07 9.79
CA ASP A 222 14.00 -8.85 9.47
C ASP A 222 12.62 -9.18 8.89
N ARG A 223 12.56 -10.16 7.99
CA ARG A 223 11.30 -10.66 7.42
C ARG A 223 10.36 -11.15 8.52
N ASP A 224 10.88 -12.00 9.41
CA ASP A 224 10.09 -12.58 10.49
C ASP A 224 9.61 -11.48 11.48
N GLU A 225 10.46 -10.49 11.79
CA GLU A 225 10.09 -9.33 12.61
C GLU A 225 8.98 -8.50 11.97
N LEU A 226 9.07 -8.22 10.66
CA LEU A 226 8.01 -7.50 9.94
C LEU A 226 6.69 -8.28 9.89
N ILE A 227 6.74 -9.60 9.71
CA ILE A 227 5.55 -10.46 9.75
C ILE A 227 4.90 -10.42 11.14
N GLU A 228 5.70 -10.43 12.22
CA GLU A 228 5.19 -10.33 13.59
C GLU A 228 4.58 -8.94 13.90
N LEU A 229 5.10 -7.87 13.30
CA LEU A 229 4.56 -6.51 13.48
C LEU A 229 3.27 -6.26 12.69
N PHE A 230 3.08 -6.95 11.57
CA PHE A 230 1.94 -6.81 10.66
C PHE A 230 0.95 -7.97 10.85
N ASP A 231 0.46 -8.17 12.08
CA ASP A 231 -0.37 -9.32 12.45
C ASP A 231 -1.88 -9.04 12.53
N ASP A 232 -2.35 -7.89 12.02
CA ASP A 232 -3.75 -7.52 12.13
C ASP A 232 -4.66 -8.31 11.17
N GLU A 233 -5.86 -8.62 11.64
CA GLU A 233 -6.90 -9.32 10.87
C GLU A 233 -8.05 -8.35 10.55
N TRP A 234 -8.38 -8.22 9.26
CA TRP A 234 -9.47 -7.34 8.81
C TRP A 234 -10.53 -8.06 7.95
N THR A 235 -10.32 -9.32 7.60
CA THR A 235 -11.31 -10.12 6.83
C THR A 235 -12.01 -11.15 7.72
N ASN A 236 -13.18 -11.62 7.29
CA ASN A 236 -13.90 -12.72 7.96
C ASN A 236 -13.15 -14.07 7.89
N GLU A 237 -13.49 -15.00 8.80
CA GLU A 237 -12.83 -16.32 8.93
C GLU A 237 -12.73 -17.11 7.61
N ASP A 238 -13.74 -17.00 6.73
CA ASP A 238 -13.78 -17.71 5.44
C ASP A 238 -12.67 -17.25 4.47
N GLN A 239 -12.23 -15.99 4.59
CA GLN A 239 -11.13 -15.43 3.80
C GLN A 239 -9.77 -15.77 4.42
N GLN A 240 -9.68 -15.86 5.75
CA GLN A 240 -8.46 -16.22 6.47
C GLN A 240 -8.05 -17.70 6.26
N GLU A 241 -9.02 -18.60 6.04
CA GLU A 241 -8.75 -20.03 5.86
C GLU A 241 -8.50 -20.48 4.40
N ALA A 242 -8.34 -19.55 3.44
CA ALA A 242 -8.29 -19.84 2.01
C ALA A 242 -7.29 -20.96 1.63
N ALA A 243 -7.80 -22.19 1.49
CA ALA A 243 -7.12 -23.39 1.01
C ALA A 243 -5.77 -23.75 1.68
N GLY A 244 -5.50 -23.31 2.90
CA GLY A 244 -4.25 -23.58 3.61
C GLY A 244 -3.02 -22.90 3.00
N ARG A 245 -3.25 -21.82 2.25
CA ARG A 245 -2.24 -20.82 1.92
C ARG A 245 -2.75 -19.54 2.56
N THR A 246 -2.04 -19.04 3.57
CA THR A 246 -2.25 -17.66 4.00
C THR A 246 -2.20 -16.78 2.73
N PRO A 247 -2.95 -15.68 2.65
CA PRO A 247 -2.61 -14.66 1.67
C PRO A 247 -1.13 -14.34 1.81
N ALA A 248 -0.45 -14.03 0.71
CA ALA A 248 0.92 -13.52 0.78
C ALA A 248 0.99 -12.12 1.43
N HIS A 249 -0.07 -11.68 2.10
CA HIS A 249 -0.21 -10.36 2.71
C HIS A 249 -0.27 -10.47 4.23
N VAL A 250 0.43 -9.54 4.87
CA VAL A 250 0.36 -9.27 6.31
C VAL A 250 -0.01 -7.80 6.49
N TRP A 251 -0.76 -7.46 7.53
CA TRP A 251 -1.50 -6.20 7.62
C TRP A 251 -1.26 -5.49 8.95
N LYS A 252 -1.31 -4.16 8.94
CA LYS A 252 -1.26 -3.34 10.16
C LYS A 252 -2.18 -2.16 10.03
N PHE A 253 -3.18 -2.02 10.89
CA PHE A 253 -3.95 -0.79 11.00
C PHE A 253 -3.05 0.33 11.51
N VAL A 254 -3.16 1.49 10.88
CA VAL A 254 -2.49 2.73 11.29
C VAL A 254 -3.49 3.79 11.75
N SER A 255 -4.76 3.61 11.38
CA SER A 255 -5.90 4.36 11.88
C SER A 255 -7.16 3.47 11.89
N GLU A 256 -8.31 4.03 12.26
CA GLU A 256 -9.58 3.28 12.22
C GLU A 256 -9.96 2.82 10.80
N ASP A 257 -9.55 3.58 9.78
CA ASP A 257 -9.97 3.41 8.38
C ASP A 257 -8.83 3.10 7.41
N VAL A 258 -7.57 3.16 7.86
CA VAL A 258 -6.40 2.91 7.01
C VAL A 258 -5.55 1.79 7.58
N LEU A 259 -5.17 0.86 6.70
CA LEU A 259 -4.23 -0.21 7.00
C LEU A 259 -3.06 -0.16 6.01
N LEU A 260 -1.89 -0.61 6.47
CA LEU A 260 -0.73 -0.92 5.65
C LEU A 260 -0.70 -2.41 5.36
N PHE A 261 0.01 -2.78 4.29
CA PHE A 261 0.26 -4.17 4.00
C PHE A 261 1.63 -4.42 3.38
N LEU A 262 2.14 -5.62 3.66
CA LEU A 262 3.33 -6.18 3.04
C LEU A 262 2.90 -7.40 2.21
N HIS A 263 3.21 -7.42 0.92
CA HIS A 263 2.92 -8.53 0.02
C HIS A 263 4.22 -9.24 -0.38
N TRP A 264 4.29 -10.52 -0.07
CA TRP A 264 5.44 -11.40 -0.26
C TRP A 264 5.38 -12.22 -1.55
N ASP A 265 6.52 -12.73 -2.00
CA ASP A 265 6.66 -13.49 -3.25
C ASP A 265 6.14 -14.93 -3.20
N GLU A 266 5.87 -15.45 -2.01
CA GLU A 266 5.29 -16.77 -1.80
C GLU A 266 3.93 -16.67 -1.07
N PRO A 267 2.96 -17.54 -1.41
CA PRO A 267 1.69 -17.59 -0.68
C PRO A 267 1.87 -17.83 0.82
N ASN A 268 2.82 -18.66 1.21
CA ASN A 268 3.13 -18.83 2.62
C ASN A 268 4.26 -17.89 3.02
N VAL A 269 3.98 -16.92 3.89
CA VAL A 269 4.95 -15.91 4.33
C VAL A 269 6.17 -16.50 5.03
N ASP A 270 6.02 -17.66 5.69
CA ASP A 270 7.16 -18.39 6.28
C ASP A 270 8.17 -18.87 5.23
N ASP A 271 7.69 -19.15 4.02
CA ASP A 271 8.47 -19.63 2.88
C ASP A 271 8.95 -18.49 1.96
N ALA A 272 8.47 -17.25 2.17
CA ALA A 272 8.78 -16.10 1.33
C ALA A 272 10.23 -15.62 1.49
N GLU A 273 10.83 -15.17 0.40
CA GLU A 273 12.20 -14.63 0.42
C GLU A 273 12.19 -13.12 0.17
N ASN A 274 11.20 -12.61 -0.55
CA ASN A 274 11.21 -11.25 -1.07
C ASN A 274 9.90 -10.52 -0.80
N LEU A 275 10.00 -9.29 -0.27
CA LEU A 275 8.88 -8.36 -0.26
C LEU A 275 8.70 -7.80 -1.67
N ILE A 276 7.54 -8.01 -2.30
CA ILE A 276 7.27 -7.58 -3.68
C ILE A 276 6.35 -6.36 -3.77
N TYR A 277 5.48 -6.14 -2.78
CA TYR A 277 4.75 -4.87 -2.64
C TYR A 277 4.74 -4.38 -1.20
N PHE A 278 4.76 -3.05 -1.06
CA PHE A 278 4.41 -2.33 0.15
C PHE A 278 3.30 -1.35 -0.21
N GLY A 279 2.24 -1.29 0.56
CA GLY A 279 1.08 -0.49 0.18
C GLY A 279 0.16 -0.18 1.33
N MET A 280 -0.97 0.43 0.98
CA MET A 280 -2.01 0.74 1.94
C MET A 280 -3.40 0.45 1.39
N GLY A 281 -4.33 0.31 2.30
CA GLY A 281 -5.74 0.19 2.04
C GLY A 281 -6.53 1.22 2.82
N VAL A 282 -7.49 1.85 2.15
CA VAL A 282 -8.40 2.83 2.73
C VAL A 282 -9.81 2.25 2.71
N ARG A 283 -10.45 2.23 3.87
CA ARG A 283 -11.82 1.73 4.02
C ARG A 283 -12.78 2.55 3.16
N GLY A 284 -13.70 1.88 2.48
CA GLY A 284 -14.74 2.53 1.68
C GLY A 284 -15.80 1.57 1.16
N GLN A 285 -16.74 2.10 0.39
CA GLN A 285 -17.69 1.29 -0.39
C GLN A 285 -17.17 1.04 -1.80
N PHE A 286 -17.72 0.03 -2.47
CA PHE A 286 -17.40 -0.29 -3.86
C PHE A 286 -18.10 0.68 -4.83
N THR A 287 -17.74 1.95 -4.76
CA THR A 287 -18.27 3.02 -5.62
C THR A 287 -17.12 3.90 -6.15
N PRO A 288 -17.30 4.58 -7.30
CA PRO A 288 -16.28 5.52 -7.80
C PRO A 288 -16.04 6.71 -6.85
N ASP A 289 -17.07 7.13 -6.10
CA ASP A 289 -17.02 8.31 -5.24
C ASP A 289 -16.22 8.05 -3.95
N ASP A 290 -16.11 6.78 -3.53
CA ASP A 290 -15.35 6.35 -2.35
C ASP A 290 -13.89 5.96 -2.67
N ILE A 291 -13.47 6.07 -3.93
CA ILE A 291 -12.06 5.91 -4.28
C ILE A 291 -11.24 7.06 -3.65
N PRO A 292 -10.19 6.76 -2.86
CA PRO A 292 -9.45 7.77 -2.12
C PRO A 292 -8.93 8.91 -3.00
N ALA A 293 -9.20 10.15 -2.58
CA ALA A 293 -8.80 11.38 -3.26
C ALA A 293 -9.13 11.42 -4.78
N SER A 294 -10.12 10.65 -5.23
CA SER A 294 -10.43 10.46 -6.65
C SER A 294 -9.23 9.98 -7.49
N GLN A 295 -8.34 9.16 -6.90
CA GLN A 295 -7.19 8.56 -7.58
C GLN A 295 -7.54 7.16 -8.13
N ASP A 296 -8.50 7.09 -9.05
CA ASP A 296 -8.94 5.82 -9.66
C ASP A 296 -7.87 5.13 -10.49
N ASP A 297 -6.85 5.86 -10.92
CA ASP A 297 -5.68 5.30 -11.61
C ASP A 297 -4.68 4.61 -10.66
N ASP A 298 -4.70 4.92 -9.35
CA ASP A 298 -3.73 4.38 -8.37
C ASP A 298 -4.37 3.35 -7.42
N PHE A 299 -5.59 3.63 -6.95
CA PHE A 299 -6.39 2.70 -6.15
C PHE A 299 -7.23 1.81 -7.06
N THR A 300 -6.57 0.98 -7.84
CA THR A 300 -7.21 0.17 -8.88
C THR A 300 -7.89 -1.09 -8.34
N HIS A 301 -7.54 -1.51 -7.13
CA HIS A 301 -8.00 -2.75 -6.53
C HIS A 301 -8.87 -2.50 -5.28
N PHE A 302 -10.01 -3.17 -5.19
CA PHE A 302 -10.89 -3.19 -4.03
C PHE A 302 -11.01 -4.61 -3.50
N HIS A 303 -11.01 -4.77 -2.19
CA HIS A 303 -11.20 -6.07 -1.55
C HIS A 303 -12.21 -5.98 -0.41
N LEU A 304 -13.23 -6.84 -0.48
CA LEU A 304 -14.30 -6.93 0.50
C LEU A 304 -13.75 -7.47 1.82
N TRP A 305 -14.18 -6.87 2.94
CA TRP A 305 -13.87 -7.43 4.26
C TRP A 305 -14.68 -8.71 4.56
N GLU A 306 -15.79 -8.93 3.83
CA GLU A 306 -16.69 -10.07 3.99
C GLU A 306 -16.92 -10.76 2.64
N ALA A 307 -16.45 -12.00 2.51
CA ALA A 307 -16.68 -12.86 1.35
C ALA A 307 -16.63 -14.35 1.72
N ASP A 308 -17.12 -15.21 0.81
CA ASP A 308 -17.12 -16.68 0.98
C ASP A 308 -15.71 -17.31 0.80
N SER A 309 -14.74 -16.56 0.26
CA SER A 309 -13.33 -16.93 0.15
C SER A 309 -12.49 -15.70 -0.22
N TRP A 310 -11.17 -15.77 -0.05
CA TRP A 310 -10.25 -14.71 -0.49
C TRP A 310 -10.46 -14.32 -1.95
N GLU A 311 -10.56 -15.30 -2.86
CA GLU A 311 -10.77 -14.99 -4.28
C GLU A 311 -12.13 -14.35 -4.56
N ALA A 312 -13.14 -14.60 -3.70
CA ALA A 312 -14.45 -13.96 -3.81
C ALA A 312 -14.45 -12.54 -3.21
N GLY A 313 -13.44 -12.16 -2.45
CA GLY A 313 -13.28 -10.82 -1.88
C GLY A 313 -12.86 -9.76 -2.89
N HIS A 314 -12.28 -10.13 -4.03
CA HIS A 314 -11.84 -9.16 -5.03
C HIS A 314 -13.02 -8.44 -5.72
N GLY A 315 -13.10 -7.12 -5.54
CA GLY A 315 -14.12 -6.24 -6.09
C GLY A 315 -15.47 -6.34 -5.40
N GLY A 316 -16.47 -5.60 -5.88
CA GLY A 316 -17.86 -5.72 -5.45
C GLY A 316 -18.80 -6.02 -6.61
N GLN A 317 -20.06 -6.23 -6.28
CA GLN A 317 -21.20 -6.42 -7.18
C GLN A 317 -22.30 -5.37 -6.94
N ASP A 318 -22.25 -4.65 -5.82
CA ASP A 318 -23.24 -3.66 -5.41
C ASP A 318 -22.54 -2.50 -4.67
N PRO A 319 -22.98 -1.23 -4.87
CA PRO A 319 -22.41 -0.06 -4.20
C PRO A 319 -22.55 -0.08 -2.67
N ASP A 320 -23.46 -0.86 -2.10
CA ASP A 320 -23.61 -1.00 -0.64
C ASP A 320 -22.56 -1.96 -0.03
N GLN A 321 -21.66 -2.53 -0.83
CA GLN A 321 -20.62 -3.43 -0.32
C GLN A 321 -19.39 -2.66 0.16
N HIS A 322 -18.86 -3.10 1.30
CA HIS A 322 -17.77 -2.43 2.00
C HIS A 322 -16.50 -3.27 2.00
N GLY A 323 -15.36 -2.58 2.08
CA GLY A 323 -14.04 -3.17 2.00
C GLY A 323 -12.97 -2.10 2.02
N PHE A 324 -11.85 -2.38 1.37
CA PHE A 324 -10.71 -1.47 1.26
C PHE A 324 -10.34 -1.24 -0.21
N TRP A 325 -10.16 0.03 -0.58
CA TRP A 325 -9.47 0.44 -1.80
C TRP A 325 -7.97 0.39 -1.54
N LEU A 326 -7.25 -0.37 -2.35
CA LEU A 326 -5.86 -0.74 -2.16
C LEU A 326 -4.97 -0.10 -3.24
N VAL A 327 -3.86 0.49 -2.81
CA VAL A 327 -2.76 0.89 -3.69
C VAL A 327 -1.58 -0.05 -3.45
N HIS A 328 -1.07 -0.64 -4.52
CA HIS A 328 0.06 -1.58 -4.48
C HIS A 328 1.29 -0.89 -5.05
N HIS A 329 2.30 -0.66 -4.23
CA HIS A 329 3.58 -0.12 -4.69
C HIS A 329 4.62 -1.23 -4.74
N ALA A 330 5.05 -1.60 -5.93
CA ALA A 330 6.08 -2.61 -6.14
C ALA A 330 7.41 -2.11 -5.58
N THR A 331 8.11 -2.98 -4.86
CA THR A 331 9.40 -2.69 -4.23
C THR A 331 10.58 -3.24 -5.03
N ARG A 332 10.31 -4.05 -6.06
CA ARG A 332 11.30 -4.63 -6.96
C ARG A 332 10.67 -5.05 -8.28
N ASP A 333 11.49 -5.21 -9.30
CA ASP A 333 11.06 -5.80 -10.57
C ASP A 333 10.71 -7.29 -10.38
N HIS A 334 9.55 -7.71 -10.89
CA HIS A 334 9.09 -9.10 -10.83
C HIS A 334 8.05 -9.42 -11.91
N GLU A 335 7.68 -10.69 -12.05
CA GLU A 335 6.66 -11.14 -13.03
C GLU A 335 5.38 -11.57 -12.30
N MET A 336 4.26 -10.97 -12.69
CA MET A 336 2.92 -11.31 -12.21
C MET A 336 2.06 -11.87 -13.36
N PRO A 337 0.89 -12.49 -13.08
CA PRO A 337 0.01 -13.00 -14.12
C PRO A 337 -0.45 -11.96 -15.17
N TRP A 338 -0.37 -10.66 -14.86
CA TRP A 338 -0.68 -9.55 -15.77
C TRP A 338 0.53 -9.01 -16.54
N GLY A 339 1.76 -9.32 -16.16
CA GLY A 339 2.95 -8.90 -16.90
C GLY A 339 4.21 -8.72 -16.05
N GLU A 340 5.21 -8.09 -16.67
CA GLU A 340 6.37 -7.56 -15.96
C GLU A 340 5.94 -6.34 -15.14
N VAL A 341 6.27 -6.35 -13.86
CA VAL A 341 6.04 -5.25 -12.92
C VAL A 341 7.40 -4.64 -12.60
N THR A 342 7.49 -3.32 -12.66
CA THR A 342 8.68 -2.55 -12.25
C THR A 342 8.42 -1.87 -10.92
N VAL A 343 9.47 -1.46 -10.22
CA VAL A 343 9.36 -0.61 -9.02
C VAL A 343 8.46 0.61 -9.31
N GLY A 344 7.48 0.86 -8.44
CA GLY A 344 6.44 1.88 -8.64
C GLY A 344 5.02 1.42 -8.29
N VAL A 345 4.02 2.29 -8.38
CA VAL A 345 2.59 1.96 -8.22
C VAL A 345 2.16 1.04 -9.37
N ASP A 346 1.77 -0.18 -9.01
CA ASP A 346 1.26 -1.16 -9.98
C ASP A 346 -0.21 -0.92 -10.26
N ARG A 347 -0.46 -0.07 -11.25
CA ARG A 347 -1.81 0.28 -11.75
C ARG A 347 -2.49 -0.89 -12.47
N GLU A 348 -1.76 -1.97 -12.77
CA GLU A 348 -2.29 -3.19 -13.38
C GLU A 348 -2.54 -4.31 -12.34
N PHE A 349 -2.35 -4.02 -11.04
CA PHE A 349 -2.62 -4.97 -9.96
C PHE A 349 -4.10 -5.30 -9.87
N MET A 350 -4.50 -6.42 -10.47
CA MET A 350 -5.84 -7.00 -10.42
C MET A 350 -7.01 -5.97 -10.40
N PRO A 351 -7.14 -5.07 -11.39
CA PRO A 351 -8.08 -3.95 -11.27
C PRO A 351 -9.54 -4.39 -11.11
N THR A 352 -10.27 -3.71 -10.23
CA THR A 352 -11.69 -3.96 -9.93
C THR A 352 -12.51 -2.68 -10.13
N PRO A 353 -12.84 -2.33 -11.39
CA PRO A 353 -13.58 -1.11 -11.67
C PRO A 353 -15.03 -1.21 -11.14
N PRO A 354 -15.52 -0.18 -10.41
CA PRO A 354 -16.93 -0.09 -10.05
C PRO A 354 -17.79 0.23 -11.29
N GLU A 355 -19.06 -0.18 -11.28
CA GLU A 355 -19.99 -0.04 -12.43
C GLU A 355 -20.63 1.35 -12.58
#